data_AF-A0A6A4YGQ4-F1
#
_entry.id   AF-A0A6A4YGQ4-F1
#
_cell.length_a   1.000
_cell.length_b   1.000
_cell.length_c   1.000
_cell.angle_alpha   90.00
_cell.angle_beta   90.00
_cell.angle_gamma   90.00
#
_symmetry.space_group_name_H-M   'P 1'
#
loop_
_entity.id
_entity.type
_entity.pdbx_description
1 polymer ?
#
loop_
_entity_poly.entity_id
_entity_poly.type
_entity_poly.pdbx_seq_one_letter_code
_entity_poly.pdbx_strand_id
1 'polypeptide(L)'
;MLPPADLRRGRTDLLAKSAFTSGLVVFLGHGYLFGTLACGVWYDTLLAPSMTNDLYWPHYNATGYQVFLVDLLNMKLQTTSHDNSVDLLSLDATLLKSYATSAVQPDFQNNYARRVLYSEMNTMTKAVEGMRSTQKRRMPSPYAQYCWVDFDKRWDIAHTDARAQRCLERYQGNAANYLEFVVRNVNWEDFISYTASTWPIVIGLALQATPAGQEWLANCPKNSLALSVADEVNYLVNVRKLSRYQLQWQNEIQMGMTESVVVQNSLIVQQILPLKAMGHVWGPWSSINMYWNFRNDLGTLASLNASLIRGADNYFQTKGISFSSQTGLQNANGNYDAQTGAFYNNIGPFGGVDLLYVQVPTSLAQLYSAFMQSIYASVGSTSSTLTAYESIPTIGLTPFPPMFAGSGLTYNGGNLLCFS
;
A
#
# COMPACT_ATOMS: atom_id res chain seq x y z
N MET A 1 -90.51 68.96 -23.20
CA MET A 1 -90.53 67.52 -22.88
C MET A 1 -89.39 66.86 -23.66
N LEU A 2 -88.31 66.51 -22.97
CA LEU A 2 -87.14 65.82 -23.53
C LEU A 2 -87.44 64.30 -23.57
N PRO A 3 -87.12 63.57 -24.66
CA PRO A 3 -87.24 62.12 -24.68
C PRO A 3 -86.06 61.47 -23.95
N PRO A 4 -86.24 60.26 -23.39
CA PRO A 4 -85.25 59.60 -22.54
C PRO A 4 -84.11 58.99 -23.38
N ALA A 5 -82.89 59.05 -22.82
CA ALA A 5 -81.69 58.47 -23.41
C ALA A 5 -81.74 56.93 -23.42
N ASP A 6 -81.42 56.35 -24.57
CA ASP A 6 -81.44 54.92 -24.85
C ASP A 6 -80.21 54.21 -24.24
N LEU A 7 -80.32 53.87 -22.95
CA LEU A 7 -79.28 53.17 -22.16
C LEU A 7 -79.21 51.64 -22.42
N ARG A 8 -80.07 51.08 -23.28
CA ARG A 8 -80.15 49.61 -23.49
C ARG A 8 -79.15 49.08 -24.51
N ARG A 9 -78.74 49.87 -25.51
CA ARG A 9 -77.87 49.40 -26.60
C ARG A 9 -76.39 49.26 -26.21
N GLY A 10 -75.90 50.10 -25.30
CA GLY A 10 -74.52 50.03 -24.81
C GLY A 10 -74.24 48.82 -23.89
N ARG A 11 -75.27 48.27 -23.23
CA ARG A 11 -75.10 47.18 -22.26
C ARG A 11 -74.89 45.81 -22.92
N THR A 12 -75.49 45.57 -24.08
CA THR A 12 -75.39 44.30 -24.81
C THR A 12 -74.06 44.13 -25.54
N ASP A 13 -73.50 45.21 -26.12
CA ASP A 13 -72.20 45.17 -26.81
C ASP A 13 -71.01 45.08 -25.82
N LEU A 14 -71.13 45.68 -24.63
CA LEU A 14 -70.16 45.53 -23.54
C LEU A 14 -70.16 44.11 -22.94
N LEU A 15 -71.34 43.49 -22.81
CA LEU A 15 -71.47 42.11 -22.32
C LEU A 15 -70.93 41.08 -23.32
N ALA A 16 -71.13 41.29 -24.63
CA ALA A 16 -70.58 40.41 -25.68
C ALA A 16 -69.05 40.53 -25.81
N LYS A 17 -68.49 41.75 -25.75
CA LYS A 17 -67.03 41.95 -25.68
C LYS A 17 -66.41 41.38 -24.41
N SER A 18 -67.09 41.50 -23.26
CA SER A 18 -66.70 40.94 -21.97
C SER A 18 -66.73 39.40 -21.97
N ALA A 19 -67.74 38.78 -22.57
CA ALA A 19 -67.84 37.32 -22.69
C ALA A 19 -66.78 36.73 -23.62
N PHE A 20 -66.46 37.41 -24.73
CA PHE A 20 -65.41 36.98 -25.67
C PHE A 20 -64.00 37.15 -25.10
N THR A 21 -63.72 38.26 -24.40
CA THR A 21 -62.45 38.44 -23.67
C THR A 21 -62.33 37.48 -22.50
N SER A 22 -63.43 37.17 -21.80
CA SER A 22 -63.46 36.15 -20.74
C SER A 22 -63.16 34.74 -21.29
N GLY A 23 -63.78 34.36 -22.41
CA GLY A 23 -63.51 33.07 -23.07
C GLY A 23 -62.07 32.93 -23.58
N LEU A 24 -61.51 33.99 -24.18
CA LEU A 24 -60.11 34.01 -24.64
C LEU A 24 -59.13 33.88 -23.47
N VAL A 25 -59.38 34.60 -22.36
CA VAL A 25 -58.56 34.52 -21.15
C VAL A 25 -58.63 33.12 -20.53
N VAL A 26 -59.80 32.48 -20.51
CA VAL A 26 -59.95 31.10 -20.05
C VAL A 26 -59.19 30.13 -20.94
N PHE A 27 -59.24 30.26 -22.26
CA PHE A 27 -58.48 29.42 -23.20
C PHE A 27 -56.97 29.60 -23.06
N LEU A 28 -56.49 30.84 -22.95
CA LEU A 28 -55.08 31.14 -22.71
C LEU A 28 -54.63 30.63 -21.33
N GLY A 29 -55.49 30.70 -20.31
CA GLY A 29 -55.23 30.12 -18.99
C GLY A 29 -55.12 28.60 -19.02
N HIS A 30 -56.01 27.90 -19.74
CA HIS A 30 -55.89 26.45 -19.93
C HIS A 30 -54.64 26.09 -20.73
N GLY A 31 -54.36 26.82 -21.83
CA GLY A 31 -53.15 26.60 -22.63
C GLY A 31 -51.86 26.82 -21.81
N TYR A 32 -51.84 27.82 -20.95
CA TYR A 32 -50.75 28.05 -20.01
C TYR A 32 -50.62 26.89 -19.02
N LEU A 33 -51.70 26.44 -18.39
CA LEU A 33 -51.68 25.31 -17.45
C LEU A 33 -51.23 24.01 -18.10
N PHE A 34 -51.76 23.68 -19.29
CA PHE A 34 -51.31 22.51 -20.05
C PHE A 34 -49.85 22.63 -20.46
N GLY A 35 -49.42 23.81 -20.91
CA GLY A 35 -48.03 24.07 -21.27
C GLY A 35 -47.09 23.92 -20.08
N THR A 36 -47.41 24.50 -18.93
CA THR A 36 -46.57 24.40 -17.73
C THR A 36 -46.54 22.98 -17.17
N LEU A 37 -47.66 22.25 -17.16
CA LEU A 37 -47.71 20.84 -16.78
C LEU A 37 -46.89 19.97 -17.74
N ALA A 38 -47.02 20.16 -19.05
CA ALA A 38 -46.25 19.43 -20.04
C ALA A 38 -44.74 19.70 -19.91
N CYS A 39 -44.35 20.96 -19.70
CA CYS A 39 -42.97 21.34 -19.41
C CYS A 39 -42.45 20.72 -18.12
N GLY A 40 -43.28 20.65 -17.06
CA GLY A 40 -42.93 20.00 -15.79
C GLY A 40 -42.68 18.50 -15.97
N VAL A 41 -43.61 17.79 -16.62
CA VAL A 41 -43.46 16.36 -16.93
C VAL A 41 -42.22 16.12 -17.79
N TRP A 42 -41.98 16.95 -18.81
CA TRP A 42 -40.78 16.87 -19.65
C TRP A 42 -39.49 17.13 -18.88
N TYR A 43 -39.49 18.08 -17.95
CA TYR A 43 -38.34 18.34 -17.10
C TYR A 43 -38.03 17.13 -16.20
N ASP A 44 -39.06 16.53 -15.60
CA ASP A 44 -38.90 15.33 -14.79
C ASP A 44 -38.38 14.14 -15.60
N THR A 45 -38.81 13.96 -16.86
CA THR A 45 -38.27 12.88 -17.70
C THR A 45 -36.81 13.10 -18.10
N LEU A 46 -36.38 14.35 -18.29
CA LEU A 46 -34.97 14.68 -18.53
C LEU A 46 -34.10 14.46 -17.29
N LEU A 47 -34.64 14.79 -16.11
CA LEU A 47 -33.89 14.74 -14.85
C LEU A 47 -33.85 13.33 -14.25
N ALA A 48 -34.90 12.53 -14.47
CA ALA A 48 -35.08 11.20 -13.87
C ALA A 48 -33.84 10.29 -14.01
N PRO A 49 -33.16 10.14 -15.17
CA PRO A 49 -32.00 9.27 -15.27
C PRO A 49 -30.85 9.68 -14.36
N SER A 50 -30.65 10.99 -14.16
CA SER A 50 -29.57 11.53 -13.32
C SER A 50 -29.88 11.37 -11.84
N MET A 51 -31.14 11.52 -11.43
CA MET A 51 -31.56 11.41 -10.02
C MET A 51 -31.68 9.97 -9.49
N THR A 52 -31.25 8.98 -10.26
CA THR A 52 -31.25 7.57 -9.83
C THR A 52 -30.13 7.23 -8.84
N ASN A 53 -29.16 8.12 -8.67
CA ASN A 53 -28.00 7.96 -7.80
C ASN A 53 -27.52 9.31 -7.27
N ASP A 54 -26.77 9.30 -6.18
CA ASP A 54 -26.30 10.51 -5.51
C ASP A 54 -25.17 11.26 -6.25
N LEU A 55 -24.57 10.64 -7.27
CA LEU A 55 -23.56 11.27 -8.12
C LEU A 55 -24.18 12.11 -9.23
N TYR A 56 -25.50 12.02 -9.43
CA TYR A 56 -26.22 12.65 -10.53
C TYR A 56 -25.73 12.21 -11.92
N TRP A 57 -25.18 11.00 -12.04
CA TRP A 57 -24.68 10.45 -13.30
C TRP A 57 -25.76 9.61 -13.99
N PRO A 58 -26.24 10.01 -15.18
CA PRO A 58 -27.24 9.25 -15.91
C PRO A 58 -26.82 7.78 -16.09
N HIS A 59 -27.73 6.86 -15.77
CA HIS A 59 -27.55 5.41 -15.94
C HIS A 59 -26.41 4.76 -15.12
N TYR A 60 -25.77 5.50 -14.22
CA TYR A 60 -24.75 4.96 -13.33
C TYR A 60 -25.36 3.90 -12.39
N ASN A 61 -24.67 2.77 -12.25
CA ASN A 61 -25.09 1.68 -11.39
C ASN A 61 -23.90 1.13 -10.58
N ALA A 62 -24.21 0.57 -9.42
CA ALA A 62 -23.21 0.00 -8.52
C ALA A 62 -22.65 -1.35 -9.01
N THR A 63 -23.39 -2.07 -9.87
CA THR A 63 -23.06 -3.45 -10.29
C THR A 63 -22.05 -3.53 -11.43
N GLY A 64 -21.92 -2.46 -12.23
CA GLY A 64 -21.05 -2.42 -13.41
C GLY A 64 -20.22 -1.14 -13.48
N TYR A 65 -20.87 0.02 -13.61
CA TYR A 65 -20.16 1.30 -13.79
C TYR A 65 -19.28 1.69 -12.60
N GLN A 66 -19.79 1.50 -11.38
CA GLN A 66 -18.99 1.72 -10.18
C GLN A 66 -17.78 0.80 -10.14
N VAL A 67 -17.96 -0.47 -10.50
CA VAL A 67 -16.89 -1.47 -10.48
C VAL A 67 -15.83 -1.15 -11.54
N PHE A 68 -16.26 -0.70 -12.72
CA PHE A 68 -15.37 -0.20 -13.77
C PHE A 68 -14.53 0.97 -13.27
N LEU A 69 -15.17 1.98 -12.66
CA LEU A 69 -14.46 3.13 -12.12
C LEU A 69 -13.45 2.74 -11.05
N VAL A 70 -13.83 1.83 -10.14
CA VAL A 70 -12.95 1.32 -9.09
C VAL A 70 -11.74 0.58 -9.68
N ASP A 71 -11.95 -0.34 -10.62
CA ASP A 71 -10.86 -1.09 -11.27
C ASP A 71 -9.93 -0.17 -12.06
N LEU A 72 -10.49 0.81 -12.76
CA LEU A 72 -9.74 1.80 -13.54
C LEU A 72 -8.82 2.61 -12.62
N LEU A 73 -9.34 3.13 -11.52
CA LEU A 73 -8.56 3.88 -10.54
C LEU A 73 -7.51 2.97 -9.86
N ASN A 74 -7.86 1.71 -9.55
CA ASN A 74 -6.91 0.74 -9.01
C ASN A 74 -5.75 0.45 -9.98
N MET A 75 -6.00 0.40 -11.29
CA MET A 75 -4.98 0.24 -12.32
C MET A 75 -4.10 1.48 -12.44
N LYS A 76 -4.70 2.68 -12.43
CA LYS A 76 -3.96 3.95 -12.51
C LYS A 76 -3.06 4.17 -11.29
N LEU A 77 -3.52 3.84 -10.09
CA LEU A 77 -2.71 3.85 -8.86
C LEU A 77 -1.52 2.86 -8.91
N GLN A 78 -1.62 1.79 -9.71
CA GLN A 78 -0.51 0.87 -9.91
C GLN A 78 0.55 1.42 -10.88
N THR A 79 0.16 2.23 -11.86
CA THR A 79 1.00 2.56 -13.01
C THR A 79 1.47 4.02 -13.04
N THR A 80 0.78 4.92 -12.34
CA THR A 80 1.02 6.36 -12.37
C THR A 80 1.68 6.83 -11.08
N SER A 81 2.72 7.66 -11.17
CA SER A 81 3.27 8.37 -10.00
C SER A 81 2.22 9.31 -9.43
N HIS A 82 2.07 9.34 -8.10
CA HIS A 82 1.03 10.06 -7.32
C HIS A 82 0.92 11.59 -7.54
N ASP A 83 1.74 12.18 -8.40
CA ASP A 83 1.79 13.64 -8.62
C ASP A 83 1.00 14.12 -9.86
N ASN A 84 0.41 13.21 -10.65
CA ASN A 84 -0.29 13.57 -11.88
C ASN A 84 -1.81 13.35 -11.76
N SER A 85 -2.59 14.34 -12.19
CA SER A 85 -4.02 14.18 -12.42
C SER A 85 -4.29 12.99 -13.35
N VAL A 86 -5.27 12.16 -13.00
CA VAL A 86 -5.68 11.03 -13.86
C VAL A 86 -6.80 11.52 -14.78
N ASP A 87 -6.56 11.46 -16.09
CA ASP A 87 -7.63 11.58 -17.07
C ASP A 87 -8.38 10.25 -17.18
N LEU A 88 -9.67 10.26 -16.86
CA LEU A 88 -10.54 9.08 -16.95
C LEU A 88 -11.13 8.89 -18.36
N LEU A 89 -10.91 9.85 -19.26
CA LEU A 89 -11.38 9.83 -20.65
C LEU A 89 -10.24 9.52 -21.64
N SER A 90 -9.03 9.28 -21.14
CA SER A 90 -7.88 8.95 -21.97
C SER A 90 -8.00 7.56 -22.61
N LEU A 91 -7.29 7.34 -23.72
CA LEU A 91 -7.31 6.03 -24.43
C LEU A 91 -6.87 4.86 -23.54
N ASP A 92 -5.98 5.11 -22.59
CA ASP A 92 -5.48 4.12 -21.63
C ASP A 92 -6.41 3.97 -20.40
N ALA A 93 -7.57 4.61 -20.38
CA ALA A 93 -8.67 4.34 -19.46
C ALA A 93 -9.57 3.18 -19.94
N THR A 94 -8.94 2.14 -20.49
CA THR A 94 -9.60 0.99 -21.10
C THR A 94 -9.25 -0.29 -20.32
N LEU A 95 -10.26 -1.08 -19.98
CA LEU A 95 -10.10 -2.36 -19.29
C LEU A 95 -10.66 -3.50 -20.15
N LEU A 96 -9.94 -4.63 -20.21
CA LEU A 96 -10.37 -5.82 -20.97
C LEU A 96 -11.52 -6.58 -20.30
N LYS A 97 -11.78 -6.30 -19.02
CA LYS A 97 -12.83 -6.93 -18.24
C LYS A 97 -14.20 -6.43 -18.71
N SER A 98 -15.16 -7.34 -18.86
CA SER A 98 -16.54 -6.97 -19.15
C SER A 98 -17.29 -6.57 -17.88
N TYR A 99 -18.00 -5.44 -17.95
CA TYR A 99 -18.79 -4.88 -16.85
C TYR A 99 -20.30 -4.95 -17.10
N ALA A 100 -20.72 -5.72 -18.12
CA ALA A 100 -22.11 -5.76 -18.58
C ALA A 100 -23.02 -6.69 -17.74
N THR A 101 -22.46 -7.47 -16.81
CA THR A 101 -23.23 -8.41 -15.99
C THR A 101 -23.64 -7.79 -14.65
N SER A 102 -24.61 -8.41 -13.96
CA SER A 102 -25.15 -7.89 -12.70
C SER A 102 -24.29 -8.21 -11.46
N ALA A 103 -23.21 -8.99 -11.60
CA ALA A 103 -22.42 -9.52 -10.48
C ALA A 103 -20.91 -9.28 -10.65
N VAL A 104 -20.51 -8.17 -11.27
CA VAL A 104 -19.09 -7.82 -11.44
C VAL A 104 -18.53 -7.41 -10.08
N GLN A 105 -17.36 -7.94 -9.71
CA GLN A 105 -16.65 -7.56 -8.48
C GLN A 105 -15.37 -6.83 -8.82
N PRO A 106 -14.96 -5.80 -8.06
CA PRO A 106 -13.69 -5.13 -8.30
C PRO A 106 -12.53 -6.09 -8.04
N ASP A 107 -11.43 -5.92 -8.77
CA ASP A 107 -10.22 -6.71 -8.62
C ASP A 107 -9.02 -5.79 -8.35
N PHE A 108 -8.11 -6.24 -7.49
CA PHE A 108 -6.87 -5.54 -7.21
C PHE A 108 -5.77 -6.54 -6.83
N GLN A 109 -4.53 -6.16 -7.10
CA GLN A 109 -3.40 -7.04 -6.87
C GLN A 109 -3.17 -7.26 -5.36
N ASN A 110 -3.20 -8.52 -4.92
CA ASN A 110 -3.00 -8.90 -3.51
C ASN A 110 -1.63 -8.49 -2.93
N ASN A 111 -0.64 -8.18 -3.79
CA ASN A 111 0.68 -7.70 -3.37
C ASN A 111 0.77 -6.17 -3.28
N TYR A 112 -0.30 -5.43 -3.62
CA TYR A 112 -0.26 -3.98 -3.76
C TYR A 112 0.11 -3.27 -2.45
N ALA A 113 -0.54 -3.59 -1.33
CA ALA A 113 -0.22 -2.98 -0.03
C ALA A 113 1.24 -3.21 0.37
N ARG A 114 1.80 -4.38 0.01
CA ARG A 114 3.20 -4.69 0.24
C ARG A 114 4.12 -3.88 -0.66
N ARG A 115 3.78 -3.72 -1.94
CA ARG A 115 4.50 -2.84 -2.87
C ARG A 115 4.56 -1.43 -2.28
N VAL A 116 3.41 -0.82 -1.98
CA VAL A 116 3.30 0.53 -1.39
C VAL A 116 4.21 0.67 -0.17
N LEU A 117 4.20 -0.30 0.76
CA LEU A 117 5.06 -0.26 1.93
C LEU A 117 6.55 -0.16 1.58
N TYR A 118 7.02 -1.02 0.66
CA TYR A 118 8.46 -1.10 0.34
C TYR A 118 8.91 -0.11 -0.75
N SER A 119 7.98 0.47 -1.51
CA SER A 119 8.31 1.43 -2.57
C SER A 119 8.03 2.88 -2.25
N GLU A 120 6.93 3.17 -1.55
CA GLU A 120 6.41 4.52 -1.35
C GLU A 120 6.52 4.96 0.12
N MET A 121 6.33 4.02 1.07
CA MET A 121 6.41 4.30 2.52
C MET A 121 7.82 4.11 3.10
N ASN A 122 8.84 4.00 2.25
CA ASN A 122 10.24 3.78 2.64
C ASN A 122 11.03 5.10 2.87
N THR A 123 10.34 6.25 2.89
CA THR A 123 10.95 7.55 3.15
C THR A 123 11.31 7.71 4.63
N MET A 124 12.32 8.53 4.93
CA MET A 124 12.76 8.76 6.33
C MET A 124 11.63 9.35 7.19
N THR A 125 10.83 10.26 6.64
CA THR A 125 9.67 10.84 7.34
C THR A 125 8.66 9.76 7.72
N LYS A 126 8.28 8.89 6.78
CA LYS A 126 7.35 7.78 7.05
C LYS A 126 7.92 6.76 8.02
N ALA A 127 9.23 6.53 7.98
CA ALA A 127 9.91 5.66 8.94
C ALA A 127 9.81 6.20 10.37
N VAL A 128 10.12 7.50 10.58
CA VAL A 128 10.04 8.15 11.88
C VAL A 128 8.59 8.19 12.39
N GLU A 129 7.64 8.60 11.56
CA GLU A 129 6.21 8.60 11.90
C GLU A 129 5.71 7.20 12.27
N GLY A 130 6.04 6.19 11.44
CA GLY A 130 5.64 4.81 11.65
C GLY A 130 6.21 4.23 12.95
N MET A 131 7.50 4.44 13.22
CA MET A 131 8.13 3.97 14.46
C MET A 131 7.50 4.64 15.70
N ARG A 132 7.25 5.95 15.67
CA ARG A 132 6.62 6.70 16.77
C ARG A 132 5.17 6.30 17.03
N SER A 133 4.46 5.86 15.99
CA SER A 133 3.09 5.32 16.09
C SER A 133 3.02 3.85 16.52
N THR A 134 4.16 3.18 16.68
CA THR A 134 4.21 1.75 16.97
C THR A 134 3.78 1.46 18.40
N GLN A 135 2.81 0.55 18.56
CA GLN A 135 2.35 0.09 19.87
C GLN A 135 3.49 -0.59 20.66
N LYS A 136 3.47 -0.43 21.99
CA LYS A 136 4.46 -1.01 22.93
C LYS A 136 4.93 -2.42 22.58
N ARG A 137 3.98 -3.35 22.34
CA ARG A 137 4.28 -4.77 22.06
C ARG A 137 4.99 -5.02 20.73
N ARG A 138 4.99 -4.05 19.81
CA ARG A 138 5.54 -4.16 18.46
C ARG A 138 6.83 -3.37 18.28
N MET A 139 7.25 -2.57 19.27
CA MET A 139 8.48 -1.77 19.20
C MET A 139 9.75 -2.57 18.84
N PRO A 140 9.99 -3.81 19.34
CA PRO A 140 11.13 -4.62 18.92
C PRO A 140 10.84 -5.53 17.71
N SER A 141 9.67 -5.38 17.08
CA SER A 141 9.21 -6.24 15.97
C SER A 141 9.45 -5.70 14.54
N PRO A 142 10.02 -4.51 14.27
CA PRO A 142 10.39 -4.16 12.89
C PRO A 142 11.27 -5.25 12.27
N TYR A 143 10.97 -5.61 11.03
CA TYR A 143 11.82 -6.52 10.23
C TYR A 143 13.03 -5.79 9.69
N ALA A 144 13.82 -5.25 10.60
CA ALA A 144 15.08 -4.63 10.31
C ALA A 144 16.16 -5.54 10.88
N GLN A 145 16.91 -6.21 10.00
CA GLN A 145 17.99 -7.08 10.45
C GLN A 145 19.17 -6.20 10.86
N TYR A 146 19.22 -5.89 12.15
CA TYR A 146 20.14 -4.89 12.70
C TYR A 146 21.60 -5.31 12.49
N CYS A 147 22.43 -4.32 12.23
CA CYS A 147 23.88 -4.46 12.09
C CYS A 147 24.57 -3.90 13.33
N TRP A 148 24.06 -2.77 13.86
CA TRP A 148 24.69 -2.07 14.97
C TRP A 148 23.68 -1.59 16.00
N VAL A 149 24.16 -1.45 17.24
CA VAL A 149 23.38 -0.82 18.31
C VAL A 149 23.25 0.69 18.06
N ASP A 150 24.34 1.36 17.72
CA ASP A 150 24.45 2.81 17.65
C ASP A 150 24.90 3.33 16.29
N PHE A 151 24.65 4.60 16.01
CA PHE A 151 25.00 5.22 14.72
C PHE A 151 26.51 5.28 14.46
N ASP A 152 27.32 5.26 15.53
CA ASP A 152 28.78 5.25 15.42
C ASP A 152 29.34 3.83 15.20
N LYS A 153 28.48 2.80 15.12
CA LYS A 153 28.81 1.40 14.81
C LYS A 153 29.79 0.78 15.82
N ARG A 154 29.73 1.21 17.08
CA ARG A 154 30.62 0.74 18.16
C ARG A 154 30.32 -0.70 18.57
N TRP A 155 29.05 -1.11 18.46
CA TRP A 155 28.62 -2.45 18.85
C TRP A 155 27.94 -3.14 17.67
N ASP A 156 28.63 -4.13 17.10
CA ASP A 156 28.13 -5.04 16.07
C ASP A 156 27.22 -6.11 16.69
N ILE A 157 26.06 -6.31 16.07
CA ILE A 157 25.01 -7.25 16.47
C ILE A 157 24.52 -8.12 15.30
N ALA A 158 25.28 -8.19 14.20
CA ALA A 158 24.92 -9.03 13.07
C ALA A 158 25.00 -10.53 13.41
N HIS A 159 24.09 -11.32 12.85
CA HIS A 159 23.93 -12.75 13.15
C HIS A 159 25.10 -13.63 12.68
N THR A 160 25.88 -13.17 11.70
CA THR A 160 27.02 -13.91 11.14
C THR A 160 28.13 -12.94 10.74
N ASP A 161 29.36 -13.44 10.68
CA ASP A 161 30.53 -12.64 10.24
C ASP A 161 30.39 -12.18 8.80
N ALA A 162 29.91 -13.07 7.92
CA ALA A 162 29.61 -12.74 6.55
C ALA A 162 28.58 -11.59 6.45
N ARG A 163 27.58 -11.58 7.35
CA ARG A 163 26.61 -10.48 7.39
C ARG A 163 27.21 -9.20 7.98
N ALA A 164 28.02 -9.27 9.03
CA ALA A 164 28.73 -8.13 9.58
C ALA A 164 29.57 -7.41 8.51
N GLN A 165 30.27 -8.17 7.67
CA GLN A 165 31.00 -7.63 6.52
C GLN A 165 30.06 -6.96 5.51
N ARG A 166 28.96 -7.64 5.11
CA ARG A 166 27.97 -7.03 4.20
C ARG A 166 27.35 -5.75 4.76
N CYS A 167 27.15 -5.66 6.07
CA CYS A 167 26.65 -4.45 6.73
C CYS A 167 27.57 -3.27 6.44
N LEU A 168 28.88 -3.46 6.64
CA LEU A 168 29.89 -2.44 6.34
C LEU A 168 29.93 -2.10 4.85
N GLU A 169 29.79 -3.08 3.96
CA GLU A 169 29.86 -2.82 2.51
C GLU A 169 28.60 -2.11 1.96
N ARG A 170 27.41 -2.41 2.48
CA ARG A 170 26.14 -2.06 1.81
C ARG A 170 25.13 -1.28 2.65
N TYR A 171 25.15 -1.42 3.97
CA TYR A 171 24.04 -1.02 4.83
C TYR A 171 24.32 0.18 5.75
N GLN A 172 25.53 0.74 5.71
CA GLN A 172 25.88 1.91 6.53
C GLN A 172 24.92 3.11 6.32
N GLY A 173 24.43 3.32 5.10
CA GLY A 173 23.50 4.41 4.78
C GLY A 173 22.02 4.10 5.07
N ASN A 174 21.69 2.93 5.63
CA ASN A 174 20.31 2.51 5.90
C ASN A 174 19.98 2.62 7.39
N ALA A 175 19.15 3.59 7.76
CA ALA A 175 18.75 3.82 9.16
C ALA A 175 18.06 2.60 9.81
N ALA A 176 17.42 1.73 9.02
CA ALA A 176 16.78 0.52 9.54
C ALA A 176 17.80 -0.44 10.19
N ASN A 177 19.07 -0.40 9.80
CA ASN A 177 20.08 -1.33 10.33
C ASN A 177 20.66 -0.93 11.69
N TYR A 178 20.14 0.12 12.32
CA TYR A 178 20.61 0.66 13.60
C TYR A 178 19.54 0.58 14.68
N LEU A 179 19.82 -0.07 15.82
CA LEU A 179 18.88 -0.07 16.95
C LEU A 179 18.65 1.34 17.52
N GLU A 180 19.65 2.23 17.41
CA GLU A 180 19.53 3.61 17.85
C GLU A 180 18.39 4.35 17.14
N PHE A 181 18.09 4.03 15.88
CA PHE A 181 16.92 4.56 15.20
C PHE A 181 15.62 4.22 15.94
N VAL A 182 15.49 2.99 16.42
CA VAL A 182 14.30 2.51 17.14
C VAL A 182 14.18 3.24 18.47
N VAL A 183 15.22 3.19 19.32
CA VAL A 183 15.15 3.71 20.70
C VAL A 183 15.02 5.24 20.76
N ARG A 184 15.45 5.95 19.71
CA ARG A 184 15.20 7.39 19.55
C ARG A 184 13.75 7.71 19.15
N ASN A 185 13.07 6.78 18.48
CA ASN A 185 11.75 6.99 17.88
C ASN A 185 10.62 6.18 18.55
N VAL A 186 10.86 5.67 19.74
CA VAL A 186 9.83 5.09 20.63
C VAL A 186 9.96 5.69 22.01
N ASN A 187 8.91 5.60 22.83
CA ASN A 187 9.02 5.90 24.25
C ASN A 187 9.98 4.89 24.92
N TRP A 188 11.08 5.40 25.49
CA TRP A 188 12.13 4.58 26.07
C TRP A 188 11.66 3.72 27.25
N GLU A 189 10.83 4.28 28.14
CA GLU A 189 10.31 3.57 29.30
C GLU A 189 9.42 2.41 28.87
N ASP A 190 8.57 2.61 27.86
CA ASP A 190 7.74 1.55 27.29
C ASP A 190 8.57 0.46 26.62
N PHE A 191 9.59 0.85 25.87
CA PHE A 191 10.51 -0.10 25.24
C PHE A 191 11.20 -0.98 26.29
N ILE A 192 11.87 -0.37 27.27
CA ILE A 192 12.59 -1.08 28.33
C ILE A 192 11.63 -1.89 29.21
N SER A 193 10.46 -1.35 29.54
CA SER A 193 9.42 -2.07 30.29
C SER A 193 8.97 -3.32 29.55
N TYR A 194 8.78 -3.24 28.23
CA TYR A 194 8.36 -4.39 27.42
C TYR A 194 9.46 -5.43 27.26
N THR A 195 10.72 -5.00 27.16
CA THR A 195 11.88 -5.89 26.99
C THR A 195 12.63 -6.18 28.29
N ALA A 196 12.03 -5.92 29.46
CA ALA A 196 12.74 -5.92 30.74
C ALA A 196 13.39 -7.27 31.09
N SER A 197 12.79 -8.39 30.66
CA SER A 197 13.30 -9.73 30.91
C SER A 197 14.38 -10.19 29.92
N THR A 198 14.55 -9.49 28.78
CA THR A 198 15.42 -9.95 27.68
C THR A 198 16.52 -8.95 27.35
N TRP A 199 16.20 -7.66 27.26
CA TRP A 199 17.15 -6.60 26.89
C TRP A 199 18.41 -6.55 27.78
N PRO A 200 18.31 -6.64 29.12
CA PRO A 200 19.50 -6.61 29.97
C PRO A 200 20.51 -7.71 29.62
N ILE A 201 20.03 -8.93 29.35
CA ILE A 201 20.88 -10.09 29.05
C ILE A 201 21.50 -9.97 27.66
N VAL A 202 20.67 -9.64 26.67
CA VAL A 202 21.07 -9.72 25.25
C VAL A 202 21.93 -8.53 24.82
N ILE A 203 21.63 -7.33 25.34
CA ILE A 203 22.27 -6.07 24.96
C ILE A 203 22.84 -5.32 26.18
N GLY A 204 22.02 -5.12 27.21
CA GLY A 204 22.30 -4.16 28.29
C GLY A 204 23.60 -4.41 29.05
N LEU A 205 23.87 -5.64 29.50
CA LEU A 205 25.05 -5.99 30.29
C LEU A 205 26.36 -5.75 29.51
N ALA A 206 26.38 -6.11 28.23
CA ALA A 206 27.55 -5.90 27.37
C ALA A 206 27.84 -4.41 27.15
N LEU A 207 26.81 -3.57 27.04
CA LEU A 207 26.99 -2.11 27.00
C LEU A 207 27.49 -1.56 28.34
N GLN A 208 26.93 -2.03 29.46
CA GLN A 208 27.33 -1.60 30.81
C GLN A 208 28.80 -1.94 31.15
N ALA A 209 29.39 -2.94 30.49
CA ALA A 209 30.79 -3.32 30.69
C ALA A 209 31.80 -2.27 30.20
N THR A 210 31.37 -1.26 29.42
CA THR A 210 32.26 -0.24 28.85
C THR A 210 31.82 1.18 29.23
N PRO A 211 32.76 2.14 29.43
CA PRO A 211 32.40 3.53 29.71
C PRO A 211 31.52 4.14 28.60
N ALA A 212 31.85 3.88 27.34
CA ALA A 212 31.08 4.36 26.19
C ALA A 212 29.64 3.80 26.15
N GLY A 213 29.45 2.54 26.56
CA GLY A 213 28.13 1.91 26.58
C GLY A 213 27.28 2.37 27.76
N GLN A 214 27.89 2.63 28.93
CA GLN A 214 27.22 3.27 30.05
C GLN A 214 26.73 4.68 29.69
N GLU A 215 27.56 5.47 29.01
CA GLU A 215 27.17 6.79 28.52
C GLU A 215 26.03 6.72 27.50
N TRP A 216 26.12 5.81 26.52
CA TRP A 216 25.07 5.61 25.54
C TRP A 216 23.72 5.24 26.20
N LEU A 217 23.73 4.28 27.13
CA LEU A 217 22.54 3.89 27.90
C LEU A 217 21.95 5.05 28.70
N ALA A 218 22.79 5.90 29.32
CA ALA A 218 22.35 7.08 30.06
C ALA A 218 21.75 8.16 29.16
N ASN A 219 22.13 8.20 27.88
CA ASN A 219 21.63 9.16 26.89
C ASN A 219 20.35 8.69 26.17
N CYS A 220 20.09 7.38 26.09
CA CYS A 220 18.86 6.83 25.51
C CYS A 220 17.55 7.50 26.01
N PRO A 221 17.27 7.60 27.33
CA PRO A 221 16.05 8.25 27.81
C PRO A 221 15.99 9.74 27.44
N LYS A 222 17.13 10.43 27.33
CA LYS A 222 17.19 11.86 26.97
C LYS A 222 16.96 12.08 25.48
N ASN A 223 17.36 11.11 24.65
CA ASN A 223 17.28 11.18 23.20
C ASN A 223 15.95 10.63 22.65
N SER A 224 15.26 9.79 23.42
CA SER A 224 13.95 9.22 23.08
C SER A 224 12.91 10.33 22.86
N LEU A 225 12.34 10.38 21.64
CA LEU A 225 11.32 11.34 21.22
C LEU A 225 11.69 12.82 21.46
N ALA A 226 12.98 13.12 21.59
CA ALA A 226 13.46 14.45 21.99
C ALA A 226 13.27 15.51 20.88
N LEU A 227 13.34 15.08 19.62
CA LEU A 227 13.22 15.95 18.45
C LEU A 227 11.83 15.84 17.81
N SER A 228 11.39 16.91 17.14
CA SER A 228 10.24 16.85 16.23
C SER A 228 10.50 15.84 15.11
N VAL A 229 9.46 15.41 14.38
CA VAL A 229 9.63 14.48 13.24
C VAL A 229 10.57 15.10 12.19
N ALA A 230 10.38 16.38 11.87
CA ALA A 230 11.20 17.08 10.88
C ALA A 230 12.66 17.20 11.32
N ASP A 231 12.91 17.54 12.59
CA ASP A 231 14.27 17.70 13.12
C ASP A 231 15.00 16.36 13.26
N GLU A 232 14.29 15.28 13.64
CA GLU A 232 14.86 13.93 13.67
C GLU A 232 15.23 13.47 12.26
N VAL A 233 14.36 13.69 11.26
CA VAL A 233 14.68 13.39 9.85
C VAL A 233 15.92 14.17 9.40
N ASN A 234 15.98 15.46 9.71
CA ASN A 234 17.14 16.30 9.38
C ASN A 234 18.42 15.79 10.06
N TYR A 235 18.34 15.41 11.34
CA TYR A 235 19.45 14.82 12.07
C TYR A 235 19.94 13.51 11.44
N LEU A 236 19.03 12.58 11.13
CA LEU A 236 19.37 11.28 10.55
C LEU A 236 20.01 11.45 9.15
N VAL A 237 19.43 12.28 8.29
CA VAL A 237 19.89 12.44 6.91
C VAL A 237 21.16 13.30 6.85
N ASN A 238 21.15 14.48 7.46
CA ASN A 238 22.18 15.48 7.23
C ASN A 238 23.36 15.36 8.20
N VAL A 239 23.11 14.96 9.45
CA VAL A 239 24.18 14.79 10.46
C VAL A 239 24.72 13.36 10.43
N ARG A 240 23.84 12.34 10.47
CA ARG A 240 24.23 10.92 10.51
C ARG A 240 24.44 10.28 9.14
N LYS A 241 24.15 10.98 8.04
CA LYS A 241 24.33 10.50 6.66
C LYS A 241 23.56 9.21 6.35
N LEU A 242 22.42 9.02 7.01
CA LEU A 242 21.51 7.90 6.76
C LEU A 242 20.52 8.31 5.66
N SER A 243 20.73 7.78 4.46
CA SER A 243 20.03 8.25 3.25
C SER A 243 18.72 7.50 2.96
N ARG A 244 18.46 6.38 3.63
CA ARG A 244 17.27 5.55 3.39
C ARG A 244 16.81 4.79 4.63
N TYR A 245 15.57 4.31 4.59
CA TYR A 245 15.00 3.38 5.56
C TYR A 245 14.37 2.19 4.82
N GLN A 246 15.15 1.12 4.65
CA GLN A 246 14.73 -0.08 3.94
C GLN A 246 14.64 -1.25 4.91
N LEU A 247 13.41 -1.75 5.10
CA LEU A 247 13.12 -2.95 5.88
C LEU A 247 13.32 -4.22 5.05
N GLN A 248 13.47 -5.34 5.75
CA GLN A 248 13.45 -6.68 5.15
C GLN A 248 12.03 -7.04 4.72
N TRP A 249 11.92 -7.76 3.61
CA TRP A 249 10.70 -8.40 3.15
C TRP A 249 10.33 -9.55 4.08
N GLN A 250 9.03 -9.71 4.36
CA GLN A 250 8.51 -10.78 5.19
C GLN A 250 7.06 -11.13 4.82
N ASN A 251 6.63 -12.31 5.28
CA ASN A 251 5.24 -12.78 5.17
C ASN A 251 4.64 -13.28 6.51
N GLU A 252 5.17 -12.87 7.66
CA GLU A 252 4.50 -12.96 8.97
C GLU A 252 3.18 -12.20 8.97
N ILE A 253 3.12 -11.05 8.29
CA ILE A 253 1.99 -10.13 8.34
C ILE A 253 1.60 -9.71 6.94
N GLN A 254 0.30 -9.83 6.64
CA GLN A 254 -0.32 -9.13 5.52
C GLN A 254 -0.52 -7.67 5.88
N MET A 255 -0.01 -6.77 5.06
CA MET A 255 -0.15 -5.34 5.26
C MET A 255 -1.60 -4.93 5.04
N GLY A 256 -2.18 -4.26 6.04
CA GLY A 256 -3.50 -3.66 5.91
C GLY A 256 -3.40 -2.35 5.13
N MET A 257 -4.39 -2.08 4.30
CA MET A 257 -4.43 -0.86 3.50
C MET A 257 -5.86 -0.57 3.08
N THR A 258 -6.26 0.69 3.18
CA THR A 258 -7.56 1.17 2.71
C THR A 258 -7.31 2.37 1.82
N GLU A 259 -7.88 2.35 0.61
CA GLU A 259 -7.83 3.48 -0.31
C GLU A 259 -9.25 3.82 -0.76
N SER A 260 -9.53 5.12 -0.80
CA SER A 260 -10.79 5.70 -1.27
C SER A 260 -10.50 6.95 -2.07
N VAL A 261 -11.46 7.35 -2.89
CA VAL A 261 -11.45 8.64 -3.60
C VAL A 261 -12.66 9.45 -3.19
N VAL A 262 -12.52 10.77 -3.28
CA VAL A 262 -13.63 11.70 -3.11
C VAL A 262 -14.16 12.05 -4.49
N VAL A 263 -15.41 11.69 -4.76
CA VAL A 263 -16.13 12.07 -5.98
C VAL A 263 -16.99 13.29 -5.64
N GLN A 264 -16.77 14.39 -6.36
CA GLN A 264 -17.58 15.59 -6.23
C GLN A 264 -18.54 15.69 -7.40
N ASN A 265 -19.85 15.82 -7.12
CA ASN A 265 -20.86 15.97 -8.15
C ASN A 265 -21.03 17.44 -8.60
N SER A 266 -21.92 17.68 -9.56
CA SER A 266 -22.21 19.01 -10.11
C SER A 266 -22.80 20.00 -9.11
N LEU A 267 -23.32 19.52 -7.98
CA LEU A 267 -23.85 20.33 -6.88
C LEU A 267 -22.80 20.59 -5.77
N ILE A 268 -21.52 20.24 -6.02
CA ILE A 268 -20.41 20.39 -5.07
C ILE A 268 -20.57 19.47 -3.84
N VAL A 269 -21.47 18.50 -3.90
CA VAL A 269 -21.59 17.47 -2.86
C VAL A 269 -20.50 16.44 -3.08
N GLN A 270 -19.75 16.16 -2.01
CA GLN A 270 -18.66 15.20 -2.00
C GLN A 270 -19.13 13.86 -1.44
N GLN A 271 -18.78 12.77 -2.13
CA GLN A 271 -19.02 11.40 -1.71
C GLN A 271 -17.72 10.61 -1.67
N ILE A 272 -17.56 9.77 -0.64
CA ILE A 272 -16.40 8.89 -0.52
C ILE A 272 -16.71 7.57 -1.24
N LEU A 273 -15.95 7.29 -2.29
CA LEU A 273 -15.98 6.02 -3.01
C LEU A 273 -14.80 5.14 -2.54
N PRO A 274 -15.04 4.06 -1.77
CA PRO A 274 -13.99 3.11 -1.42
C PRO A 274 -13.50 2.38 -2.67
N LEU A 275 -12.18 2.31 -2.86
CA LEU A 275 -11.58 1.60 -4.00
C LEU A 275 -11.18 0.18 -3.61
N LYS A 276 -10.49 0.05 -2.47
CA LYS A 276 -10.00 -1.23 -1.96
C LYS A 276 -9.73 -1.18 -0.48
N ALA A 277 -9.90 -2.31 0.18
CA ALA A 277 -9.59 -2.51 1.58
C ALA A 277 -8.97 -3.89 1.78
N MET A 278 -7.84 -3.92 2.46
CA MET A 278 -7.12 -5.12 2.87
C MET A 278 -6.98 -5.12 4.38
N GLY A 279 -7.37 -6.23 5.01
CA GLY A 279 -7.18 -6.42 6.44
C GLY A 279 -5.71 -6.64 6.80
N HIS A 280 -5.34 -6.18 8.00
CA HIS A 280 -4.11 -6.60 8.66
C HIS A 280 -4.33 -7.98 9.28
N VAL A 281 -3.71 -9.01 8.68
CA VAL A 281 -3.87 -10.40 9.12
C VAL A 281 -2.51 -11.08 9.30
N TRP A 282 -2.49 -12.10 10.16
CA TRP A 282 -1.34 -12.97 10.30
C TRP A 282 -1.19 -13.84 9.04
N GLY A 283 0.03 -13.87 8.51
CA GLY A 283 0.42 -14.63 7.33
C GLY A 283 1.10 -15.96 7.68
N PRO A 284 1.55 -16.71 6.67
CA PRO A 284 2.16 -18.03 6.87
C PRO A 284 3.53 -17.99 7.55
N TRP A 285 4.19 -16.82 7.61
CA TRP A 285 5.50 -16.60 8.24
C TRP A 285 6.64 -17.52 7.77
N SER A 286 6.58 -18.05 6.54
CA SER A 286 7.66 -18.88 5.99
C SER A 286 8.99 -18.11 5.83
N SER A 287 8.97 -16.78 5.82
CA SER A 287 10.16 -15.93 5.80
C SER A 287 10.99 -15.98 7.08
N ILE A 288 10.47 -16.57 8.16
CA ILE A 288 11.16 -16.72 9.46
C ILE A 288 12.54 -17.36 9.31
N ASN A 289 12.69 -18.29 8.36
CA ASN A 289 13.95 -19.00 8.09
C ASN A 289 15.05 -18.07 7.52
N MET A 290 14.69 -16.93 6.95
CA MET A 290 15.64 -15.95 6.43
C MET A 290 16.08 -14.97 7.52
N TYR A 291 15.09 -14.38 8.18
CA TYR A 291 15.26 -13.55 9.35
C TYR A 291 13.94 -13.51 10.14
N TRP A 292 14.00 -13.78 11.44
CA TRP A 292 12.83 -13.95 12.28
C TRP A 292 12.47 -12.74 13.14
N ASN A 293 13.08 -11.56 12.91
CA ASN A 293 12.94 -10.33 13.70
C ASN A 293 13.66 -10.28 15.07
N PHE A 294 13.87 -9.06 15.57
CA PHE A 294 14.64 -8.79 16.78
C PHE A 294 13.95 -9.17 18.09
N ARG A 295 12.61 -9.18 18.12
CA ARG A 295 11.88 -9.74 19.27
C ARG A 295 12.26 -11.19 19.51
N ASN A 296 12.42 -11.98 18.45
CA ASN A 296 12.86 -13.38 18.57
C ASN A 296 14.34 -13.49 18.93
N ASP A 297 15.21 -12.58 18.44
CA ASP A 297 16.60 -12.50 18.90
C ASP A 297 16.68 -12.30 20.42
N LEU A 298 15.90 -11.34 20.93
CA LEU A 298 15.81 -11.05 22.36
C LEU A 298 15.33 -12.26 23.17
N GLY A 299 14.26 -12.93 22.74
CA GLY A 299 13.69 -14.08 23.46
C GLY A 299 14.62 -15.29 23.47
N THR A 300 15.16 -15.66 22.31
CA THR A 300 16.03 -16.84 22.14
C THR A 300 17.36 -16.66 22.86
N LEU A 301 18.01 -15.51 22.74
CA LEU A 301 19.32 -15.31 23.37
C LEU A 301 19.20 -15.11 24.89
N ALA A 302 18.11 -14.52 25.38
CA ALA A 302 17.86 -14.41 26.81
C ALA A 302 17.69 -15.79 27.47
N SER A 303 16.95 -16.72 26.84
CA SER A 303 16.77 -18.07 27.39
C SER A 303 18.08 -18.89 27.41
N LEU A 304 19.02 -18.55 26.53
CA LEU A 304 20.36 -19.17 26.45
C LEU A 304 21.44 -18.40 27.25
N ASN A 305 21.04 -17.34 27.98
CA ASN A 305 21.93 -16.42 28.68
C ASN A 305 23.12 -15.96 27.80
N ALA A 306 22.81 -15.47 26.61
CA ALA A 306 23.76 -15.08 25.58
C ALA A 306 23.54 -13.63 25.14
N SER A 307 24.63 -12.94 24.80
CA SER A 307 24.59 -11.58 24.23
C SER A 307 24.66 -11.61 22.72
N LEU A 308 23.97 -10.67 22.08
CA LEU A 308 24.06 -10.40 20.65
C LEU A 308 25.27 -9.52 20.30
N ILE A 309 25.80 -8.77 21.27
CA ILE A 309 26.92 -7.84 21.05
C ILE A 309 28.21 -8.63 20.84
N ARG A 310 28.80 -8.44 19.66
CA ARG A 310 30.11 -9.00 19.32
C ARG A 310 31.16 -8.50 20.31
N GLY A 311 31.93 -9.44 20.88
CA GLY A 311 32.97 -9.15 21.86
C GLY A 311 32.51 -9.13 23.32
N ALA A 312 31.21 -9.32 23.60
CA ALA A 312 30.74 -9.57 24.96
C ALA A 312 31.25 -10.92 25.50
N ASP A 313 31.46 -11.02 26.82
CA ASP A 313 31.92 -12.26 27.47
C ASP A 313 31.00 -13.46 27.20
N ASN A 314 29.69 -13.21 27.14
CA ASN A 314 28.66 -14.21 26.82
C ASN A 314 28.15 -14.13 25.37
N TYR A 315 28.95 -13.64 24.43
CA TYR A 315 28.58 -13.54 23.02
C TYR A 315 28.08 -14.88 22.45
N PHE A 316 26.96 -14.86 21.72
CA PHE A 316 26.27 -16.10 21.34
C PHE A 316 27.15 -17.05 20.50
N GLN A 317 27.97 -16.54 19.57
CA GLN A 317 28.82 -17.39 18.73
C GLN A 317 29.97 -18.04 19.51
N THR A 318 30.56 -17.36 20.51
CA THR A 318 31.62 -17.96 21.35
C THR A 318 31.07 -19.07 22.25
N LYS A 319 29.76 -19.04 22.53
CA LYS A 319 29.03 -20.13 23.19
C LYS A 319 28.61 -21.26 22.22
N GLY A 320 28.98 -21.19 20.94
CA GLY A 320 28.61 -22.18 19.93
C GLY A 320 27.15 -22.10 19.47
N ILE A 321 26.45 -20.99 19.75
CA ILE A 321 25.08 -20.77 19.32
C ILE A 321 25.10 -20.22 17.89
N SER A 322 24.24 -20.75 17.03
CA SER A 322 24.00 -20.25 15.68
C SER A 322 22.50 -20.05 15.48
N PHE A 323 22.12 -18.93 14.86
CA PHE A 323 20.72 -18.69 14.48
C PHE A 323 20.17 -19.78 13.56
N SER A 324 21.01 -20.34 12.68
CA SER A 324 20.57 -21.36 11.74
C SER A 324 20.15 -22.65 12.42
N SER A 325 20.82 -23.06 13.51
CA SER A 325 20.48 -24.30 14.22
C SER A 325 19.14 -24.19 14.97
N GLN A 326 18.71 -22.96 15.26
CA GLN A 326 17.43 -22.71 15.95
C GLN A 326 16.21 -22.80 15.02
N THR A 327 16.41 -22.96 13.70
CA THR A 327 15.31 -23.09 12.73
C THR A 327 14.71 -24.50 12.66
N GLY A 328 15.38 -25.50 13.25
CA GLY A 328 14.91 -26.90 13.19
C GLY A 328 15.06 -27.55 11.81
N LEU A 329 15.82 -26.95 10.88
CA LEU A 329 16.04 -27.45 9.52
C LEU A 329 17.22 -28.43 9.39
N GLN A 330 17.88 -28.74 10.52
CA GLN A 330 18.97 -29.70 10.58
C GLN A 330 18.44 -31.12 10.82
N ASN A 331 19.16 -32.12 10.33
CA ASN A 331 18.93 -33.51 10.70
C ASN A 331 19.39 -33.79 12.15
N ALA A 332 19.19 -35.02 12.62
CA ALA A 332 19.59 -35.45 13.97
C ALA A 332 21.11 -35.31 14.27
N ASN A 333 21.94 -35.23 13.23
CA ASN A 333 23.39 -35.06 13.34
C ASN A 333 23.83 -33.59 13.23
N GLY A 334 22.90 -32.64 13.13
CA GLY A 334 23.20 -31.21 12.97
C GLY A 334 23.55 -30.79 11.54
N ASN A 335 23.36 -31.65 10.54
CA ASN A 335 23.67 -31.34 9.14
C ASN A 335 22.44 -30.85 8.37
N TYR A 336 22.67 -30.01 7.36
CA TYR A 336 21.65 -29.58 6.40
C TYR A 336 21.75 -30.43 5.13
N ASP A 337 20.71 -31.21 4.84
CA ASP A 337 20.69 -32.16 3.72
C ASP A 337 19.77 -31.68 2.60
N ALA A 338 19.97 -32.23 1.39
CA ALA A 338 19.10 -32.02 0.24
C ALA A 338 18.77 -30.52 -0.01
N GLN A 339 17.50 -30.13 0.08
CA GLN A 339 17.05 -28.77 -0.20
C GLN A 339 17.56 -27.75 0.82
N THR A 340 17.56 -28.08 2.11
CA THR A 340 18.06 -27.16 3.14
C THR A 340 19.57 -27.01 3.05
N GLY A 341 20.29 -28.09 2.73
CA GLY A 341 21.73 -28.07 2.45
C GLY A 341 22.08 -27.26 1.21
N ALA A 342 21.34 -27.43 0.11
CA ALA A 342 21.54 -26.64 -1.10
C ALA A 342 21.32 -25.15 -0.84
N PHE A 343 20.29 -24.77 -0.08
CA PHE A 343 20.05 -23.39 0.31
C PHE A 343 21.18 -22.84 1.21
N TYR A 344 21.49 -23.56 2.29
CA TYR A 344 22.48 -23.14 3.29
C TYR A 344 23.85 -22.89 2.66
N ASN A 345 24.28 -23.78 1.77
CA ASN A 345 25.61 -23.75 1.16
C ASN A 345 25.74 -22.76 -0.01
N ASN A 346 24.66 -22.50 -0.76
CA ASN A 346 24.72 -21.65 -1.97
C ASN A 346 24.14 -20.24 -1.78
N ILE A 347 23.20 -20.06 -0.84
CA ILE A 347 22.59 -18.76 -0.54
C ILE A 347 23.16 -18.19 0.75
N GLY A 348 23.15 -19.00 1.81
CA GLY A 348 23.74 -18.64 3.09
C GLY A 348 22.99 -19.20 4.29
N PRO A 349 23.54 -19.01 5.49
CA PRO A 349 23.00 -19.55 6.73
C PRO A 349 21.61 -18.98 7.06
N PHE A 350 20.68 -19.86 7.45
CA PHE A 350 19.35 -19.47 7.92
C PHE A 350 19.43 -18.48 9.09
N GLY A 351 18.52 -17.52 9.14
CA GLY A 351 18.57 -16.40 10.09
C GLY A 351 19.59 -15.32 9.76
N GLY A 352 20.41 -15.49 8.70
CA GLY A 352 21.43 -14.54 8.24
C GLY A 352 21.26 -14.06 6.79
N VAL A 353 20.09 -14.31 6.19
CA VAL A 353 19.78 -13.99 4.78
C VAL A 353 18.93 -12.72 4.71
N ASP A 354 19.42 -11.74 3.96
CA ASP A 354 18.69 -10.49 3.74
C ASP A 354 17.65 -10.68 2.62
N LEU A 355 16.37 -10.40 2.89
CA LEU A 355 15.30 -10.36 1.91
C LEU A 355 14.94 -8.90 1.62
N LEU A 356 15.26 -8.41 0.42
CA LEU A 356 14.96 -7.03 0.03
C LEU A 356 13.93 -6.99 -1.09
N TYR A 357 12.97 -6.07 -0.98
CA TYR A 357 12.02 -5.82 -2.06
C TYR A 357 12.72 -5.09 -3.22
N VAL A 358 12.64 -5.66 -4.41
CA VAL A 358 13.16 -5.06 -5.65
C VAL A 358 12.02 -4.34 -6.35
N GLN A 359 12.14 -3.03 -6.51
CA GLN A 359 11.16 -2.23 -7.24
C GLN A 359 11.19 -2.54 -8.74
N VAL A 360 10.05 -2.37 -9.40
CA VAL A 360 9.98 -2.43 -10.87
C VAL A 360 10.87 -1.32 -11.44
N PRO A 361 11.87 -1.63 -12.29
CA PRO A 361 12.72 -0.62 -12.88
C PRO A 361 11.91 0.40 -13.68
N THR A 362 12.23 1.69 -13.55
CA THR A 362 11.53 2.78 -14.25
C THR A 362 11.49 2.58 -15.76
N SER A 363 12.57 2.07 -16.35
CA SER A 363 12.65 1.77 -17.78
C SER A 363 11.64 0.69 -18.23
N LEU A 364 11.42 -0.34 -17.39
CA LEU A 364 10.44 -1.39 -17.67
C LEU A 364 9.01 -0.84 -17.55
N ALA A 365 8.75 -0.01 -16.55
CA ALA A 365 7.46 0.66 -16.40
C ALA A 365 7.14 1.58 -17.58
N GLN A 366 8.13 2.36 -18.05
CA GLN A 366 8.01 3.22 -19.24
C GLN A 366 7.76 2.41 -20.51
N LEU A 367 8.51 1.32 -20.72
CA LEU A 367 8.30 0.41 -21.86
C LEU A 367 6.89 -0.17 -21.85
N TYR A 368 6.43 -0.67 -20.70
CA TYR A 368 5.09 -1.22 -20.54
C TYR A 368 4.02 -0.16 -20.86
N SER A 369 4.16 1.05 -20.31
CA SER A 369 3.23 2.15 -20.56
C SER A 369 3.15 2.51 -22.05
N ALA A 370 4.30 2.70 -22.72
CA ALA A 370 4.36 3.01 -24.14
C ALA A 370 3.79 1.90 -25.03
N PHE A 371 4.07 0.63 -24.68
CA PHE A 371 3.53 -0.53 -25.37
C PHE A 371 2.00 -0.59 -25.25
N MET A 372 1.48 -0.47 -24.03
CA MET A 372 0.03 -0.51 -23.79
C MET A 372 -0.71 0.65 -24.47
N GLN A 373 -0.15 1.86 -24.43
CA GLN A 373 -0.70 3.01 -25.17
C GLN A 373 -0.79 2.74 -26.68
N SER A 374 0.24 2.12 -27.25
CA SER A 374 0.25 1.75 -28.68
C SER A 374 -0.82 0.70 -29.01
N ILE A 375 -1.01 -0.29 -28.13
CA ILE A 375 -2.08 -1.30 -28.26
C ILE A 375 -3.45 -0.64 -28.18
N TYR A 376 -3.72 0.21 -27.19
CA TYR A 376 -5.01 0.88 -27.04
C TYR A 376 -5.33 1.79 -28.23
N ALA A 377 -4.35 2.54 -28.74
CA ALA A 377 -4.51 3.36 -29.94
C ALA A 377 -4.84 2.51 -31.18
N SER A 378 -4.21 1.33 -31.31
CA SER A 378 -4.46 0.41 -32.43
C SER A 378 -5.83 -0.25 -32.33
N VAL A 379 -6.17 -0.80 -31.17
CA VAL A 379 -7.46 -1.48 -30.91
C VAL A 379 -8.64 -0.52 -31.06
N GLY A 380 -8.50 0.73 -30.58
CA GLY A 380 -9.53 1.76 -30.70
C GLY A 380 -9.73 2.33 -32.11
N SER A 381 -8.84 2.01 -33.07
CA SER A 381 -8.87 2.63 -34.41
C SER A 381 -10.01 2.12 -35.31
N THR A 382 -10.29 0.81 -35.30
CA THR A 382 -11.31 0.17 -36.14
C THR A 382 -11.92 -1.05 -35.46
N SER A 383 -13.19 -1.34 -35.77
CA SER A 383 -13.86 -2.55 -35.27
C SER A 383 -13.16 -3.85 -35.68
N SER A 384 -12.54 -3.89 -36.87
CA SER A 384 -11.77 -5.04 -37.33
C SER A 384 -10.53 -5.32 -36.48
N THR A 385 -9.82 -4.27 -36.02
CA THR A 385 -8.65 -4.44 -35.15
C THR A 385 -9.06 -4.94 -33.78
N LEU A 386 -10.18 -4.45 -33.24
CA LEU A 386 -10.74 -4.96 -31.99
C LEU A 386 -11.09 -6.45 -32.08
N THR A 387 -11.80 -6.88 -33.12
CA THR A 387 -12.12 -8.30 -33.33
C THR A 387 -10.86 -9.16 -33.47
N ALA A 388 -9.84 -8.67 -34.17
CA ALA A 388 -8.56 -9.37 -34.29
C ALA A 388 -7.86 -9.49 -32.92
N TYR A 389 -7.87 -8.43 -32.11
CA TYR A 389 -7.29 -8.44 -30.77
C TYR A 389 -8.04 -9.39 -29.82
N GLU A 390 -9.37 -9.36 -29.82
CA GLU A 390 -10.22 -10.25 -29.01
C GLU A 390 -10.07 -11.72 -29.41
N SER A 391 -9.64 -12.00 -30.64
CA SER A 391 -9.35 -13.37 -31.11
C SER A 391 -8.01 -13.93 -30.63
N ILE A 392 -7.15 -13.11 -30.02
CA ILE A 392 -5.84 -13.56 -29.51
C ILE A 392 -6.10 -14.49 -28.32
N PRO A 393 -5.67 -15.77 -28.39
CA PRO A 393 -5.88 -16.70 -27.29
C PRO A 393 -5.03 -16.32 -26.09
N THR A 394 -5.55 -16.63 -24.89
CA THR A 394 -4.76 -16.53 -23.66
C THR A 394 -3.58 -17.49 -23.74
N ILE A 395 -2.37 -16.96 -23.57
CA ILE A 395 -1.14 -17.76 -23.51
C ILE A 395 -0.74 -17.94 -22.04
N GLY A 396 -0.59 -19.19 -21.62
CA GLY A 396 0.07 -19.51 -20.34
C GLY A 396 1.58 -19.38 -20.51
N LEU A 397 2.19 -18.41 -19.82
CA LEU A 397 3.63 -18.26 -19.76
C LEU A 397 4.15 -18.82 -18.44
N THR A 398 5.16 -19.68 -18.51
CA THR A 398 5.96 -20.15 -17.36
C THR A 398 7.40 -19.67 -17.53
N PRO A 399 7.67 -18.35 -17.43
CA PRO A 399 9.01 -17.82 -17.65
C PRO A 399 9.98 -18.43 -16.63
N PHE A 400 11.09 -18.99 -17.12
CA PHE A 400 12.18 -19.48 -16.28
C PHE A 400 13.51 -18.90 -16.77
N PRO A 401 14.47 -18.61 -15.87
CA PRO A 401 15.77 -18.14 -16.30
C PRO A 401 16.44 -19.19 -17.19
N PRO A 402 16.95 -18.84 -18.39
CA PRO A 402 17.49 -19.80 -19.36
C PRO A 402 18.58 -20.72 -18.81
N MET A 403 19.31 -20.27 -17.77
CA MET A 403 20.32 -21.06 -17.08
C MET A 403 19.77 -22.31 -16.37
N PHE A 404 18.46 -22.38 -16.13
CA PHE A 404 17.80 -23.57 -15.59
C PHE A 404 17.33 -24.54 -16.70
N ALA A 405 17.58 -24.27 -17.98
CA ALA A 405 17.24 -25.22 -19.03
C ALA A 405 18.15 -26.47 -18.94
N GLY A 406 17.61 -27.62 -18.52
CA GLY A 406 18.31 -28.90 -18.51
C GLY A 406 17.46 -30.02 -19.12
N SER A 407 18.10 -30.98 -19.80
CA SER A 407 17.38 -32.10 -20.43
C SER A 407 16.72 -32.99 -19.37
N GLY A 408 15.43 -33.29 -19.54
CA GLY A 408 14.69 -34.16 -18.63
C GLY A 408 14.21 -33.47 -17.33
N LEU A 409 14.34 -32.14 -17.23
CA LEU A 409 13.90 -31.37 -16.07
C LEU A 409 12.64 -30.58 -16.41
N THR A 410 11.58 -30.78 -15.62
CA THR A 410 10.34 -30.00 -15.69
C THR A 410 10.30 -29.04 -14.52
N TYR A 411 10.26 -27.74 -14.81
CA TYR A 411 10.26 -26.68 -13.81
C TYR A 411 8.87 -26.08 -13.67
N ASN A 412 8.35 -26.03 -12.44
CA ASN A 412 7.02 -25.49 -12.15
C ASN A 412 7.10 -24.17 -11.34
N GLY A 413 8.22 -23.45 -11.47
CA GLY A 413 8.62 -22.41 -10.51
C GLY A 413 9.07 -23.01 -9.18
N GLY A 414 9.50 -22.16 -8.24
CA GLY A 414 9.97 -22.60 -6.93
C GLY A 414 9.89 -21.49 -5.90
N ASN A 415 9.38 -21.82 -4.72
CA ASN A 415 9.42 -20.93 -3.56
C ASN A 415 10.68 -21.25 -2.75
N LEU A 416 11.64 -20.31 -2.71
CA LEU A 416 12.87 -20.45 -1.92
C LEU A 416 12.63 -20.55 -0.41
N LEU A 417 11.40 -20.36 0.05
CA LEU A 417 10.99 -20.52 1.46
C LEU A 417 10.34 -21.87 1.75
N CYS A 418 10.13 -22.72 0.74
CA CYS A 418 9.57 -24.05 0.91
C CYS A 418 10.72 -25.02 1.19
N PHE A 419 10.80 -25.62 2.37
CA PHE A 419 11.88 -26.52 2.78
C PHE A 419 11.39 -27.93 3.15
N SER A 420 10.13 -28.22 2.85
CA SER A 420 9.39 -29.44 3.23
C SER A 420 8.38 -29.82 2.16
#